data_AF-A0A6I5C9I5-F1
#
_entry.id   AF-A0A6I5C9I5-F1
#
_cell.length_a   1.000
_cell.length_b   1.000
_cell.length_c   1.000
_cell.angle_alpha   90.00
_cell.angle_beta   90.00
_cell.angle_gamma   90.00
#
_symmetry.space_group_name_H-M   'P 1'
#
loop_
_entity.id
_entity.type
_entity.pdbx_description
1 polymer ?
#
loop_
_entity_poly.entity_id
_entity_poly.type
_entity_poly.pdbx_seq_one_letter_code
_entity_poly.pdbx_strand_id
1 'polypeptide(L)'
;STVRQRLDALVQKDGVPAALATVKGRDGRTRTYTAGVGDAATRSRVPADGQVRIGSNTKTFTAVVVLQLVAEGKVGLDTSVDTYLPGLVRGDGIDGRNITVRQLLQHTSGLPDYVDHEVILNDPKRYFEPRELLDAALAHKARFAPGTQWEYSNTNYLLAGMIIQKVTGRPLGEEVTRRVIDRIGLRHTYFPVPGDMTIHEAHPKGYERAADGSLRDYTELDPSWGWAAGAIVSTNTDVTRFYGALLGGRLLPAAQLAQMRATVPADVVGPGVRYGLGLLSRPLSCG
;
A
#
# COMPACT_ATOMS: atom_id res chain seq x y z
N SER A 1 -12.35 -9.32 -24.82
CA SER A 1 -12.81 -9.71 -23.47
C SER A 1 -13.33 -8.47 -22.76
N THR A 2 -14.22 -8.62 -21.77
CA THR A 2 -14.72 -7.50 -20.95
C THR A 2 -13.59 -6.70 -20.29
N VAL A 3 -12.52 -7.38 -19.86
CA VAL A 3 -11.33 -6.75 -19.28
C VAL A 3 -10.69 -5.77 -20.27
N ARG A 4 -10.46 -6.18 -21.53
CA ARG A 4 -9.91 -5.29 -22.56
C ARG A 4 -10.79 -4.05 -22.78
N GLN A 5 -12.11 -4.23 -22.92
CA GLN A 5 -13.04 -3.11 -23.10
C GLN A 5 -13.02 -2.12 -21.93
N ARG A 6 -12.83 -2.60 -20.70
CA ARG A 6 -12.72 -1.73 -19.52
C ARG A 6 -11.40 -0.96 -19.49
N LEU A 7 -10.30 -1.58 -19.87
CA LEU A 7 -9.00 -0.91 -20.02
C LEU A 7 -9.04 0.15 -21.11
N ASP A 8 -9.65 -0.15 -22.25
CA ASP A 8 -9.83 0.82 -23.34
C ASP A 8 -10.69 2.01 -22.89
N ALA A 9 -11.73 1.76 -22.07
CA ALA A 9 -12.56 2.83 -21.51
C ALA A 9 -11.78 3.74 -20.55
N LEU A 10 -10.90 3.19 -19.70
CA LEU A 10 -10.04 4.01 -18.83
C LEU A 10 -9.20 5.00 -19.66
N VAL A 11 -8.63 4.52 -20.78
CA VAL A 11 -7.79 5.36 -21.64
C VAL A 11 -8.61 6.38 -22.43
N GLN A 12 -9.74 5.96 -23.01
CA GLN A 12 -10.52 6.80 -23.92
C GLN A 12 -11.47 7.76 -23.22
N LYS A 13 -12.00 7.38 -22.05
CA LYS A 13 -13.02 8.17 -21.32
C LYS A 13 -12.43 8.88 -20.12
N ASP A 14 -11.64 8.16 -19.33
CA ASP A 14 -11.09 8.69 -18.08
C ASP A 14 -9.71 9.35 -18.31
N GLY A 15 -9.17 9.22 -19.53
CA GLY A 15 -7.98 9.91 -19.98
C GLY A 15 -6.69 9.43 -19.34
N VAL A 16 -6.63 8.23 -18.75
CA VAL A 16 -5.35 7.70 -18.24
C VAL A 16 -4.43 7.36 -19.42
N PRO A 17 -3.13 7.70 -19.38
CA PRO A 17 -2.23 7.46 -20.53
C PRO A 17 -2.04 5.98 -20.84
N ALA A 18 -2.02 5.14 -19.80
CA ALA A 18 -1.81 3.71 -19.86
C ALA A 18 -2.72 2.99 -18.87
N ALA A 19 -3.14 1.78 -19.23
CA ALA A 19 -3.77 0.84 -18.31
C ALA A 19 -3.20 -0.57 -18.50
N LEU A 20 -2.96 -1.28 -17.40
CA LEU A 20 -2.44 -2.65 -17.38
C LEU A 20 -3.29 -3.54 -16.47
N ALA A 21 -3.49 -4.79 -16.86
CA ALA A 21 -4.16 -5.78 -16.02
C ALA A 21 -3.65 -7.19 -16.31
N THR A 22 -3.44 -7.97 -15.24
CA THR A 22 -3.17 -9.41 -15.32
C THR A 22 -4.31 -10.17 -14.66
N VAL A 23 -4.81 -11.21 -15.33
CA VAL A 23 -5.87 -12.08 -14.82
C VAL A 23 -5.40 -13.53 -14.89
N LYS A 24 -5.36 -14.20 -13.75
CA LYS A 24 -5.22 -15.66 -13.68
C LYS A 24 -6.59 -16.31 -13.66
N GLY A 25 -6.94 -17.00 -14.74
CA GLY A 25 -8.22 -17.68 -14.86
C GLY A 25 -8.31 -18.94 -13.99
N ARG A 26 -9.55 -19.44 -13.80
CA ARG A 26 -9.79 -20.74 -13.13
C ARG A 26 -9.14 -21.91 -13.88
N ASP A 27 -8.89 -21.74 -15.18
CA ASP A 27 -8.13 -22.65 -16.04
C ASP A 27 -6.61 -22.63 -15.78
N GLY A 28 -6.16 -21.87 -14.78
CA GLY A 28 -4.75 -21.71 -14.43
C GLY A 28 -3.96 -20.79 -15.36
N ARG A 29 -4.55 -20.35 -16.49
CA ARG A 29 -3.87 -19.51 -17.48
C ARG A 29 -3.84 -18.06 -17.03
N THR A 30 -2.66 -17.46 -17.14
CA THR A 30 -2.46 -16.02 -16.93
C THR A 30 -2.63 -15.29 -18.25
N ARG A 31 -3.40 -14.20 -18.24
CA ARG A 31 -3.58 -13.30 -19.39
C ARG A 31 -3.28 -11.88 -18.97
N THR A 32 -2.46 -11.20 -19.76
CA THR A 32 -2.06 -9.82 -19.54
C THR A 32 -2.66 -8.93 -20.62
N TYR A 33 -3.15 -7.77 -20.21
CA TYR A 33 -3.82 -6.79 -21.06
C TYR A 33 -3.17 -5.43 -20.84
N THR A 34 -2.95 -4.71 -21.94
CA THR A 34 -2.55 -3.31 -21.93
C THR A 34 -3.46 -2.50 -22.84
N ALA A 35 -3.62 -1.21 -22.50
CA ALA A 35 -4.25 -0.19 -23.32
C ALA A 35 -3.49 1.13 -23.16
N GLY A 36 -3.54 1.98 -24.19
CA GLY A 36 -2.86 3.29 -24.19
C GLY A 36 -1.38 3.23 -24.57
N VAL A 37 -0.61 4.20 -24.08
CA VAL A 37 0.82 4.41 -24.39
C VAL A 37 1.63 4.47 -23.10
N GLY A 38 2.81 3.83 -23.09
CA GLY A 38 3.72 3.83 -21.94
C GLY A 38 4.43 5.17 -21.75
N ASP A 39 4.53 5.96 -22.81
CA ASP A 39 5.07 7.32 -22.79
C ASP A 39 4.19 8.20 -23.68
N ALA A 40 3.63 9.26 -23.11
CA ALA A 40 2.74 10.18 -23.81
C ALA A 40 3.45 11.01 -24.90
N ALA A 41 4.74 11.30 -24.74
CA ALA A 41 5.53 12.09 -25.68
C ALA A 41 6.00 11.25 -26.88
N THR A 42 6.55 10.06 -26.62
CA THR A 42 7.08 9.17 -27.68
C THR A 42 6.03 8.20 -28.24
N ARG A 43 4.88 8.09 -27.58
CA ARG A 43 3.81 7.12 -27.88
C ARG A 43 4.28 5.67 -27.84
N SER A 44 5.31 5.38 -27.03
CA SER A 44 5.83 4.01 -26.87
C SER A 44 4.75 3.07 -26.33
N ARG A 45 4.90 1.77 -26.60
CA ARG A 45 3.96 0.76 -26.11
C ARG A 45 4.08 0.60 -24.60
N VAL A 46 2.96 0.40 -23.93
CA VAL A 46 2.93 0.01 -22.52
C VAL A 46 3.59 -1.37 -22.36
N PRO A 47 4.65 -1.53 -21.54
CA PRO A 47 5.24 -2.83 -21.26
C PRO A 47 4.21 -3.75 -20.58
N ALA A 48 3.98 -4.96 -21.10
CA ALA A 48 2.88 -5.81 -20.66
C ALA A 48 2.95 -6.22 -19.18
N ASP A 49 4.16 -6.56 -18.72
CA ASP A 49 4.48 -6.92 -17.34
C ASP A 49 5.49 -5.91 -16.76
N GLY A 50 5.31 -4.63 -17.10
CA GLY A 50 6.21 -3.58 -16.67
C GLY A 50 6.12 -3.30 -15.18
N GLN A 51 7.24 -2.86 -14.60
CA GLN A 51 7.27 -2.40 -13.23
C GLN A 51 6.46 -1.11 -13.07
N VAL A 52 5.77 -1.00 -11.94
CA VAL A 52 5.04 0.20 -11.51
C VAL A 52 5.20 0.38 -10.00
N ARG A 53 5.10 1.61 -9.52
CA ARG A 53 4.90 1.87 -8.09
C ARG A 53 3.51 1.39 -7.71
N ILE A 54 3.40 0.40 -6.82
CA ILE A 54 2.10 -0.21 -6.48
C ILE A 54 1.32 0.57 -5.44
N GLY A 55 1.89 1.67 -4.93
CA GLY A 55 1.28 2.57 -3.97
C GLY A 55 0.75 1.79 -2.77
N SER A 56 -0.48 2.08 -2.38
CA SER A 56 -1.15 1.51 -1.20
C SER A 56 -1.29 -0.01 -1.16
N ASN A 57 -1.03 -0.74 -2.26
CA ASN A 57 -0.87 -2.20 -2.17
C ASN A 57 0.31 -2.61 -1.26
N THR A 58 1.28 -1.72 -1.04
CA THR A 58 2.38 -1.87 -0.07
C THR A 58 1.87 -2.19 1.33
N LYS A 59 0.71 -1.65 1.72
CA LYS A 59 0.10 -1.89 3.04
C LYS A 59 -0.14 -3.37 3.31
N THR A 60 -0.55 -4.13 2.30
CA THR A 60 -0.75 -5.57 2.45
C THR A 60 0.56 -6.31 2.72
N PHE A 61 1.68 -5.89 2.12
CA PHE A 61 3.01 -6.44 2.42
C PHE A 61 3.43 -6.13 3.86
N THR A 62 3.27 -4.88 4.28
CA THR A 62 3.54 -4.45 5.66
C THR A 62 2.69 -5.22 6.67
N ALA A 63 1.38 -5.38 6.41
CA ALA A 63 0.48 -6.14 7.27
C ALA A 63 0.86 -7.62 7.39
N VAL A 64 1.35 -8.25 6.31
CA VAL A 64 1.87 -9.62 6.35
C VAL A 64 3.06 -9.71 7.30
N VAL A 65 4.01 -8.77 7.26
CA VAL A 65 5.15 -8.77 8.18
C VAL A 65 4.68 -8.62 9.63
N VAL A 66 3.77 -7.68 9.93
CA VAL A 66 3.21 -7.53 11.28
C VAL A 66 2.54 -8.83 11.74
N LEU A 67 1.73 -9.46 10.90
CA LEU A 67 1.04 -10.70 11.24
C LEU A 67 1.98 -11.90 11.40
N GLN A 68 3.10 -11.96 10.67
CA GLN A 68 4.15 -12.94 10.94
C GLN A 68 4.81 -12.70 12.30
N LEU A 69 5.07 -11.44 12.67
CA LEU A 69 5.58 -11.11 14.01
C LEU A 69 4.56 -11.43 15.11
N VAL A 70 3.26 -11.37 14.82
CA VAL A 70 2.20 -11.86 15.72
C VAL A 70 2.27 -13.38 15.87
N ALA A 71 2.46 -14.12 14.77
CA ALA A 71 2.65 -15.57 14.84
C ALA A 71 3.92 -15.96 15.62
N GLU A 72 4.95 -15.12 15.59
CA GLU A 72 6.19 -15.27 16.37
C GLU A 72 6.05 -14.82 17.84
N GLY A 73 4.89 -14.30 18.25
CA GLY A 73 4.66 -13.78 19.61
C GLY A 73 5.39 -12.47 19.93
N LYS A 74 5.95 -11.79 18.92
CA LYS A 74 6.71 -10.54 19.09
C LYS A 74 5.84 -9.29 19.02
N VAL A 75 4.68 -9.39 18.37
CA VAL A 75 3.67 -8.31 18.30
C VAL A 75 2.31 -8.88 18.72
N GLY A 76 1.56 -8.14 19.53
CA GLY A 76 0.17 -8.43 19.83
C GLY A 76 -0.75 -7.50 19.04
N LEU A 77 -1.77 -8.05 18.38
CA LEU A 77 -2.74 -7.24 17.62
C LEU A 77 -3.50 -6.28 18.53
N ASP A 78 -3.88 -6.73 19.72
CA ASP A 78 -4.67 -5.95 20.67
C ASP A 78 -3.77 -5.24 21.72
N THR A 79 -2.45 -5.29 21.53
CA THR A 79 -1.48 -4.55 22.33
C THR A 79 -1.44 -3.09 21.89
N SER A 80 -1.28 -2.19 22.86
CA SER A 80 -1.13 -0.77 22.62
C SER A 80 0.10 -0.45 21.76
N VAL A 81 -0.03 0.54 20.89
CA VAL A 81 1.09 1.09 20.11
C VAL A 81 2.20 1.64 21.01
N ASP A 82 1.85 2.22 22.16
CA ASP A 82 2.80 2.80 23.12
C ASP A 82 3.72 1.74 23.74
N THR A 83 3.32 0.46 23.77
CA THR A 83 4.19 -0.65 24.19
C THR A 83 5.41 -0.79 23.28
N TYR A 84 5.24 -0.54 21.97
CA TYR A 84 6.31 -0.64 20.99
C TYR A 84 7.01 0.70 20.77
N LEU A 85 6.24 1.80 20.77
CA LEU A 85 6.71 3.16 20.46
C LEU A 85 6.40 4.10 21.64
N PRO A 86 7.05 3.91 22.80
CA PRO A 86 6.68 4.60 24.04
C PRO A 86 6.86 6.11 23.91
N GLY A 87 5.79 6.85 24.23
CA GLY A 87 5.81 8.31 24.22
C GLY A 87 5.72 8.96 22.85
N LEU A 88 5.74 8.17 21.76
CA LEU A 88 5.88 8.70 20.41
C LEU A 88 4.57 9.20 19.82
N VAL A 89 3.44 8.60 20.20
CA VAL A 89 2.12 8.89 19.62
C VAL A 89 1.29 9.67 20.64
N ARG A 90 1.43 11.01 20.61
CA ARG A 90 0.76 11.96 21.51
C ARG A 90 0.36 13.21 20.74
N GLY A 91 -0.82 13.75 21.02
CA GLY A 91 -1.34 14.96 20.38
C GLY A 91 -2.72 15.33 20.93
N ASP A 92 -3.38 16.33 20.34
CA ASP A 92 -4.73 16.74 20.75
C ASP A 92 -5.75 15.62 20.48
N GLY A 93 -6.28 15.02 21.55
CA GLY A 93 -7.15 13.84 21.47
C GLY A 93 -6.45 12.55 21.02
N ILE A 94 -5.12 12.55 20.88
CA ILE A 94 -4.32 11.40 20.42
C ILE A 94 -3.48 10.86 21.58
N ASP A 95 -3.68 9.59 21.92
CA ASP A 95 -2.84 8.86 22.87
C ASP A 95 -2.62 7.42 22.40
N GLY A 96 -1.37 7.11 22.04
CA GLY A 96 -0.95 5.77 21.60
C GLY A 96 -1.24 4.66 22.60
N ARG A 97 -1.45 4.98 23.89
CA ARG A 97 -1.86 4.01 24.92
C ARG A 97 -3.26 3.42 24.66
N ASN A 98 -4.10 4.18 23.96
CA ASN A 98 -5.49 3.80 23.64
C ASN A 98 -5.65 3.27 22.22
N ILE A 99 -4.58 3.23 21.42
CA ILE A 99 -4.59 2.74 20.04
C ILE A 99 -3.89 1.38 20.01
N THR A 100 -4.51 0.36 19.41
CA THR A 100 -3.92 -0.97 19.25
C THR A 100 -3.30 -1.17 17.87
N VAL A 101 -2.40 -2.15 17.74
CA VAL A 101 -1.81 -2.53 16.44
C VAL A 101 -2.89 -2.94 15.43
N ARG A 102 -3.95 -3.62 15.88
CA ARG A 102 -5.11 -4.00 15.07
C ARG A 102 -5.78 -2.77 14.47
N GLN A 103 -6.00 -1.74 15.29
CA GLN A 103 -6.64 -0.50 14.84
C GLN A 103 -5.80 0.26 13.83
N LEU A 104 -4.47 0.19 13.93
CA LEU A 104 -3.59 0.68 12.85
C LEU A 104 -3.85 -0.08 11.55
N LEU A 105 -3.70 -1.41 11.57
CA LEU A 105 -3.83 -2.22 10.35
C LEU A 105 -5.23 -2.17 9.72
N GLN A 106 -6.26 -1.84 10.51
CA GLN A 106 -7.66 -1.80 10.10
C GLN A 106 -8.19 -0.38 9.81
N HIS A 107 -7.37 0.67 9.98
CA HIS A 107 -7.80 2.07 9.80
C HIS A 107 -8.93 2.51 10.75
N THR A 108 -8.86 2.08 12.01
CA THR A 108 -9.83 2.43 13.05
C THR A 108 -9.18 3.16 14.23
N SER A 109 -7.98 3.72 14.05
CA SER A 109 -7.22 4.40 15.10
C SER A 109 -7.69 5.82 15.43
N GLY A 110 -8.36 6.49 14.47
CA GLY A 110 -8.68 7.92 14.57
C GLY A 110 -7.50 8.86 14.29
N LEU A 111 -6.34 8.33 13.86
CA LEU A 111 -5.17 9.15 13.53
C LEU A 111 -5.40 9.95 12.24
N PRO A 112 -5.06 11.25 12.23
CA PRO A 112 -5.06 12.06 11.01
C PRO A 112 -4.06 11.49 9.98
N ASP A 113 -4.32 11.73 8.70
CA ASP A 113 -3.41 11.36 7.61
C ASP A 113 -2.37 12.47 7.40
N TYR A 114 -1.09 12.10 7.25
CA TYR A 114 -0.01 13.05 6.98
C TYR A 114 0.10 13.44 5.51
N VAL A 115 -0.53 12.68 4.60
CA VAL A 115 -0.31 12.87 3.16
C VAL A 115 -0.85 14.22 2.71
N ASP A 116 0.07 15.06 2.26
CA ASP A 116 -0.19 16.31 1.56
C ASP A 116 0.31 16.19 0.12
N HIS A 117 -0.62 16.05 -0.82
CA HIS A 117 -0.31 15.89 -2.24
C HIS A 117 0.38 17.12 -2.82
N GLU A 118 0.07 18.32 -2.35
CA GLU A 118 0.68 19.55 -2.86
C GLU A 118 2.16 19.59 -2.48
N VAL A 119 2.50 19.24 -1.23
CA VAL A 119 3.90 19.17 -0.77
C VAL A 119 4.69 18.14 -1.58
N ILE A 120 4.12 16.96 -1.85
CA ILE A 120 4.80 15.89 -2.61
C ILE A 120 4.98 16.28 -4.08
N LEU A 121 3.96 16.88 -4.70
CA LEU A 121 4.02 17.25 -6.12
C LEU A 121 4.92 18.48 -6.36
N ASN A 122 5.01 19.41 -5.41
CA ASN A 122 5.88 20.58 -5.55
C ASN A 122 7.38 20.23 -5.39
N ASP A 123 7.72 19.16 -4.65
CA ASP A 123 9.09 18.67 -4.53
C ASP A 123 9.14 17.12 -4.54
N PRO A 124 8.99 16.49 -5.73
CA PRO A 124 8.87 15.04 -5.85
C PRO A 124 10.18 14.28 -5.53
N LYS A 125 11.30 14.99 -5.39
CA LYS A 125 12.60 14.38 -5.07
C LYS A 125 12.96 14.53 -3.59
N ARG A 126 12.08 15.16 -2.80
CA ARG A 126 12.28 15.30 -1.36
C ARG A 126 12.22 13.96 -0.66
N TYR A 127 13.26 13.70 0.14
CA TYR A 127 13.24 12.62 1.10
C TYR A 127 12.46 13.02 2.35
N PHE A 128 11.62 12.11 2.85
CA PHE A 128 10.86 12.24 4.08
C PHE A 128 11.29 11.19 5.12
N GLU A 129 11.78 11.64 6.26
CA GLU A 129 12.01 10.81 7.42
C GLU A 129 10.67 10.33 8.02
N PRO A 130 10.50 9.04 8.38
CA PRO A 130 9.25 8.57 8.96
C PRO A 130 8.79 9.36 10.20
N ARG A 131 9.74 9.91 10.96
CA ARG A 131 9.43 10.75 12.12
C ARG A 131 8.79 12.08 11.72
N GLU A 132 9.25 12.72 10.66
CA GLU A 132 8.70 14.01 10.23
C GLU A 132 7.26 13.86 9.73
N LEU A 133 6.97 12.77 9.01
CA LEU A 133 5.61 12.44 8.56
C LEU A 133 4.68 12.19 9.76
N LEU A 134 5.18 11.50 10.79
CA LEU A 134 4.42 11.27 12.01
C LEU A 134 4.14 12.59 12.74
N ASP A 135 5.14 13.44 12.90
CA ASP A 135 4.97 14.74 13.56
C ASP A 135 3.96 15.62 12.80
N ALA A 136 3.97 15.59 11.45
CA ALA A 136 2.98 16.30 10.62
C ALA A 136 1.55 15.80 10.85
N ALA A 137 1.34 14.48 10.98
CA ALA A 137 0.04 13.94 11.37
C ALA A 137 -0.34 14.41 12.77
N LEU A 138 0.54 14.27 13.76
CA LEU A 138 0.25 14.57 15.17
C LEU A 138 0.04 16.06 15.47
N ALA A 139 0.41 16.95 14.55
CA ALA A 139 0.05 18.38 14.60
C ALA A 139 -1.47 18.63 14.45
N HIS A 140 -2.22 17.63 13.95
CA HIS A 140 -3.67 17.67 13.85
C HIS A 140 -4.32 16.89 14.99
N LYS A 141 -5.50 17.34 15.42
CA LYS A 141 -6.30 16.60 16.42
C LYS A 141 -6.78 15.25 15.90
N ALA A 142 -7.09 14.34 16.81
CA ALA A 142 -7.73 13.06 16.48
C ALA A 142 -9.03 13.28 15.68
N ARG A 143 -9.28 12.39 14.72
CA ARG A 143 -10.48 12.39 13.89
C ARG A 143 -11.69 11.83 14.65
N PHE A 144 -11.46 10.79 15.45
CA PHE A 144 -12.43 10.13 16.31
C PHE A 144 -11.72 9.28 17.37
N ALA A 145 -12.46 8.79 18.35
CA ALA A 145 -11.91 7.90 19.38
C ALA A 145 -11.54 6.52 18.79
N PRO A 146 -10.40 5.91 19.18
CA PRO A 146 -9.97 4.63 18.62
C PRO A 146 -11.04 3.53 18.68
N GLY A 147 -11.23 2.82 17.57
CA GLY A 147 -12.17 1.71 17.42
C GLY A 147 -13.62 2.11 17.14
N THR A 148 -13.98 3.39 17.20
CA THR A 148 -15.38 3.84 17.07
C THR A 148 -15.85 4.04 15.62
N GLN A 149 -14.92 4.33 14.70
CA GLN A 149 -15.21 4.59 13.29
C GLN A 149 -14.08 4.04 12.41
N TRP A 150 -14.26 4.17 11.09
CA TRP A 150 -13.29 3.81 10.08
C TRP A 150 -12.95 5.04 9.23
N GLU A 151 -11.67 5.38 9.11
CA GLU A 151 -11.18 6.41 8.19
C GLU A 151 -9.76 6.03 7.76
N TYR A 152 -9.55 6.01 6.44
CA TYR A 152 -8.25 5.71 5.88
C TYR A 152 -7.20 6.74 6.32
N SER A 153 -6.04 6.26 6.76
CA SER A 153 -4.91 7.13 7.08
C SER A 153 -3.58 6.40 6.87
N ASN A 154 -2.67 7.00 6.10
CA ASN A 154 -1.34 6.44 5.85
C ASN A 154 -0.48 6.42 7.12
N THR A 155 -0.73 7.33 8.07
CA THR A 155 -0.10 7.37 9.41
C THR A 155 -0.20 6.03 10.12
N ASN A 156 -1.28 5.28 9.91
CA ASN A 156 -1.43 3.95 10.47
C ASN A 156 -0.33 2.97 10.01
N TYR A 157 -0.02 2.98 8.71
CA TYR A 157 0.96 2.07 8.13
C TYR A 157 2.39 2.57 8.31
N LEU A 158 2.58 3.89 8.39
CA LEU A 158 3.81 4.49 8.88
C LEU A 158 4.16 3.94 10.27
N LEU A 159 3.23 4.00 11.23
CA LEU A 159 3.42 3.44 12.57
C LEU A 159 3.64 1.92 12.55
N ALA A 160 2.89 1.17 11.72
CA ALA A 160 3.13 -0.26 11.55
C ALA A 160 4.56 -0.57 11.08
N GLY A 161 5.09 0.22 10.14
CA GLY A 161 6.48 0.14 9.71
C GLY A 161 7.47 0.43 10.84
N MET A 162 7.22 1.47 11.64
CA MET A 162 8.05 1.82 12.80
C MET A 162 8.04 0.72 13.86
N ILE A 163 6.90 0.09 14.12
CA ILE A 163 6.78 -1.06 15.03
C ILE A 163 7.63 -2.24 14.52
N ILE A 164 7.55 -2.57 13.22
CA ILE A 164 8.37 -3.63 12.62
C ILE A 164 9.86 -3.34 12.87
N GLN A 165 10.35 -2.14 12.56
CA GLN A 165 11.75 -1.81 12.75
C GLN A 165 12.17 -1.90 14.22
N LYS A 166 11.32 -1.39 15.12
CA LYS A 166 11.59 -1.39 16.56
C LYS A 166 11.66 -2.80 17.14
N VAL A 167 10.75 -3.68 16.74
CA VAL A 167 10.66 -5.06 17.26
C VAL A 167 11.74 -5.97 16.67
N THR A 168 12.12 -5.73 15.41
CA THR A 168 13.08 -6.60 14.71
C THR A 168 14.52 -6.10 14.79
N GLY A 169 14.73 -4.81 15.09
CA GLY A 169 16.03 -4.14 15.02
C GLY A 169 16.57 -4.03 13.59
N ARG A 170 15.71 -4.19 12.56
CA ARG A 170 16.10 -4.19 11.15
C ARG A 170 15.32 -3.16 10.33
N PRO A 171 15.89 -2.64 9.22
CA PRO A 171 15.16 -1.80 8.29
C PRO A 171 13.90 -2.49 7.76
N LEU A 172 12.81 -1.73 7.62
CA LEU A 172 11.53 -2.26 7.14
C LEU A 172 11.67 -2.95 5.77
N GLY A 173 12.41 -2.34 4.85
CA GLY A 173 12.61 -2.87 3.50
C GLY A 173 13.26 -4.26 3.52
N GLU A 174 14.18 -4.52 4.46
CA GLU A 174 14.80 -5.84 4.62
C GLU A 174 13.80 -6.87 5.16
N GLU A 175 12.96 -6.49 6.12
CA GLU A 175 11.93 -7.39 6.66
C GLU A 175 10.91 -7.76 5.59
N VAL A 176 10.42 -6.78 4.81
CA VAL A 176 9.53 -7.04 3.67
C VAL A 176 10.20 -7.93 2.63
N THR A 177 11.45 -7.64 2.29
CA THR A 177 12.19 -8.40 1.27
C THR A 177 12.37 -9.86 1.69
N ARG A 178 12.98 -10.10 2.85
CA ARG A 178 13.30 -11.45 3.33
C ARG A 178 12.06 -12.30 3.61
N ARG A 179 11.03 -11.68 4.22
CA ARG A 179 9.86 -12.41 4.74
C ARG A 179 8.78 -12.62 3.71
N VAL A 180 8.72 -11.77 2.68
CA VAL A 180 7.66 -11.79 1.67
C VAL A 180 8.26 -11.97 0.28
N ILE A 181 9.04 -11.01 -0.21
CA ILE A 181 9.50 -10.96 -1.61
C ILE A 181 10.31 -12.23 -1.95
N ASP A 182 11.38 -12.50 -1.20
CA ASP A 182 12.26 -13.66 -1.42
C ASP A 182 11.52 -14.96 -1.11
N ARG A 183 10.71 -14.96 -0.04
CA ARG A 183 10.01 -16.16 0.45
C ARG A 183 9.11 -16.81 -0.60
N ILE A 184 8.46 -16.00 -1.43
CA ILE A 184 7.60 -16.48 -2.53
C ILE A 184 8.17 -16.19 -3.91
N GLY A 185 9.39 -15.66 -4.00
CA GLY A 185 10.14 -15.42 -5.23
C GLY A 185 9.46 -14.42 -6.16
N LEU A 186 9.15 -13.23 -5.66
CA LEU A 186 8.68 -12.09 -6.46
C LEU A 186 9.89 -11.40 -7.10
N ARG A 187 10.25 -11.82 -8.32
CA ARG A 187 11.54 -11.46 -8.93
C ARG A 187 11.60 -10.03 -9.46
N HIS A 188 10.45 -9.41 -9.69
CA HIS A 188 10.31 -8.08 -10.26
C HIS A 188 9.73 -7.10 -9.24
N THR A 189 9.85 -7.42 -7.95
CA THR A 189 9.32 -6.66 -6.83
C THR A 189 10.45 -6.28 -5.88
N TYR A 190 10.49 -5.02 -5.48
CA TYR A 190 11.46 -4.56 -4.50
C TYR A 190 10.89 -3.46 -3.61
N PHE A 191 11.47 -3.33 -2.42
CA PHE A 191 11.29 -2.17 -1.57
C PHE A 191 12.45 -1.21 -1.86
N PRO A 192 12.21 0.01 -2.38
CA PRO A 192 13.28 0.94 -2.72
C PRO A 192 14.17 1.27 -1.51
N VAL A 193 15.48 1.30 -1.73
CA VAL A 193 16.44 1.78 -0.72
C VAL A 193 16.41 3.30 -0.63
N PRO A 194 16.81 3.92 0.49
CA PRO A 194 16.89 5.39 0.58
C PRO A 194 17.67 5.99 -0.60
N GLY A 195 17.10 7.02 -1.24
CA GLY A 195 17.66 7.68 -2.43
C GLY A 195 17.34 7.01 -3.77
N ASP A 196 16.71 5.82 -3.78
CA ASP A 196 16.25 5.18 -5.02
C ASP A 196 14.92 5.77 -5.50
N MET A 197 15.03 6.75 -6.39
CA MET A 197 13.90 7.45 -6.99
C MET A 197 13.46 6.81 -8.31
N THR A 198 14.08 5.73 -8.77
CA THR A 198 13.90 5.19 -10.13
C THR A 198 13.10 3.88 -10.14
N ILE A 199 12.69 3.45 -11.34
CA ILE A 199 12.13 2.12 -11.59
C ILE A 199 13.14 1.35 -12.45
N HIS A 200 13.57 0.18 -11.99
CA HIS A 200 14.78 -0.48 -12.51
C HIS A 200 14.60 -1.24 -13.82
N GLU A 201 13.41 -1.81 -14.06
CA GLU A 201 13.10 -2.58 -15.26
C GLU A 201 12.18 -1.81 -16.21
N ALA A 202 11.76 -2.41 -17.32
CA ALA A 202 10.85 -1.76 -18.26
C ALA A 202 9.54 -1.31 -17.56
N HIS A 203 9.18 -0.04 -17.70
CA HIS A 203 8.03 0.57 -17.03
C HIS A 203 7.37 1.64 -17.92
N PRO A 204 6.06 1.88 -17.77
CA PRO A 204 5.46 3.09 -18.29
C PRO A 204 5.90 4.30 -17.44
N LYS A 205 5.86 5.49 -18.03
CA LYS A 205 6.00 6.75 -17.28
C LYS A 205 4.78 6.97 -16.38
N GLY A 206 5.04 7.50 -15.18
CA GLY A 206 4.01 7.97 -14.26
C GLY A 206 3.66 9.42 -14.55
N TYR A 207 2.36 9.75 -14.57
CA TYR A 207 1.91 11.10 -14.89
C TYR A 207 0.93 11.61 -13.84
N GLU A 208 1.09 12.88 -13.46
CA GLU A 208 0.07 13.67 -12.78
C GLU A 208 -0.60 14.60 -13.78
N ARG A 209 -1.93 14.67 -13.75
CA ARG A 209 -2.69 15.57 -14.61
C ARG A 209 -2.85 16.92 -13.93
N ALA A 210 -2.25 17.96 -14.51
CA ALA A 210 -2.41 19.33 -14.03
C ALA A 210 -3.81 19.88 -14.35
N ALA A 211 -4.17 20.98 -13.68
CA ALA A 211 -5.48 21.65 -13.86
C ALA A 211 -5.71 22.15 -15.30
N ASP A 212 -4.65 22.46 -16.04
CA ASP A 212 -4.71 22.83 -17.46
C ASP A 212 -4.85 21.62 -18.40
N GLY A 213 -4.96 20.40 -17.85
CA GLY A 213 -5.08 19.15 -18.58
C GLY A 213 -3.76 18.57 -19.07
N SER A 214 -2.63 19.27 -18.89
CA SER A 214 -1.30 18.75 -19.25
C SER A 214 -0.88 17.59 -18.35
N LEU A 215 -0.07 16.69 -18.89
CA LEU A 215 0.51 15.58 -18.14
C LEU A 215 1.93 15.95 -17.72
N ARG A 216 2.17 15.98 -16.41
CA ARG A 216 3.50 16.17 -15.82
C ARG A 216 4.08 14.82 -15.48
N ASP A 217 5.32 14.58 -15.88
CA ASP A 217 6.03 13.32 -15.63
C ASP A 217 6.51 13.27 -14.16
N TYR A 218 6.05 12.25 -13.43
CA TYR A 218 6.42 11.93 -12.04
C TYR A 218 6.97 10.51 -11.93
N THR A 219 7.58 9.99 -12.99
CA THR A 219 8.19 8.65 -12.99
C THR A 219 9.29 8.55 -11.93
N GLU A 220 10.17 9.55 -11.91
CA GLU A 220 11.15 9.76 -10.83
C GLU A 220 10.49 10.48 -9.66
N LEU A 221 10.38 9.77 -8.54
CA LEU A 221 9.74 10.24 -7.32
C LEU A 221 10.41 9.54 -6.15
N ASP A 222 10.77 10.29 -5.11
CA ASP A 222 11.27 9.69 -3.87
C ASP A 222 10.10 8.95 -3.16
N PRO A 223 10.20 7.64 -2.91
CA PRO A 223 9.09 6.87 -2.36
C PRO A 223 8.95 6.98 -0.83
N SER A 224 9.82 7.74 -0.15
CA SER A 224 9.84 7.88 1.31
C SER A 224 8.56 8.49 1.90
N TRP A 225 7.85 9.36 1.17
CA TRP A 225 6.52 9.86 1.61
C TRP A 225 5.52 8.70 1.76
N GLY A 226 5.64 7.66 0.93
CA GLY A 226 4.80 6.47 0.98
C GLY A 226 5.33 5.42 1.96
N TRP A 227 6.64 5.17 1.96
CA TRP A 227 7.36 4.19 2.80
C TRP A 227 6.54 2.90 3.06
N ALA A 228 6.31 2.55 4.33
CA ALA A 228 5.52 1.39 4.76
C ALA A 228 4.06 1.35 4.24
N ALA A 229 3.56 2.50 3.81
CA ALA A 229 2.22 2.69 3.30
C ALA A 229 2.15 2.67 1.77
N GLY A 230 3.27 2.81 1.03
CA GLY A 230 3.21 3.11 -0.40
C GLY A 230 4.45 2.90 -1.28
N ALA A 231 5.60 2.50 -0.75
CA ALA A 231 6.87 2.59 -1.48
C ALA A 231 7.17 1.48 -2.51
N ILE A 232 6.52 0.31 -2.43
CA ILE A 232 6.94 -0.85 -3.21
C ILE A 232 6.79 -0.62 -4.72
N VAL A 233 7.76 -1.12 -5.48
CA VAL A 233 7.69 -1.28 -6.93
C VAL A 233 7.50 -2.77 -7.24
N SER A 234 6.61 -3.08 -8.20
CA SER A 234 6.29 -4.46 -8.58
C SER A 234 5.71 -4.51 -9.99
N THR A 235 5.42 -5.72 -10.49
CA THR A 235 4.69 -5.96 -11.74
C THR A 235 3.30 -6.50 -11.46
N ASN A 236 2.40 -6.43 -12.45
CA ASN A 236 1.05 -6.97 -12.31
C ASN A 236 1.08 -8.52 -12.10
N THR A 237 2.06 -9.22 -12.64
CA THR A 237 2.24 -10.67 -12.43
C THR A 237 2.71 -10.99 -11.02
N ASP A 238 3.69 -10.25 -10.49
CA ASP A 238 4.16 -10.44 -9.12
C ASP A 238 3.10 -10.07 -8.08
N VAL A 239 2.36 -8.98 -8.28
CA VAL A 239 1.20 -8.64 -7.41
C VAL A 239 0.14 -9.75 -7.45
N THR A 240 -0.16 -10.30 -8.62
CA THR A 240 -1.08 -11.45 -8.74
C THR A 240 -0.56 -12.68 -7.98
N ARG A 241 0.74 -12.96 -8.08
CA ARG A 241 1.41 -14.05 -7.34
C ARG A 241 1.38 -13.81 -5.84
N PHE A 242 1.63 -12.59 -5.39
CA PHE A 242 1.58 -12.18 -3.98
C PHE A 242 0.20 -12.45 -3.38
N TYR A 243 -0.87 -11.92 -3.97
CA TYR A 243 -2.22 -12.14 -3.45
C TYR A 243 -2.63 -13.62 -3.52
N GLY A 244 -2.25 -14.34 -4.57
CA GLY A 244 -2.47 -15.79 -4.66
C GLY A 244 -1.77 -16.58 -3.56
N ALA A 245 -0.51 -16.24 -3.24
CA ALA A 245 0.25 -16.88 -2.17
C ALA A 245 -0.28 -16.52 -0.78
N LEU A 246 -0.62 -15.24 -0.56
CA LEU A 246 -1.20 -14.75 0.69
C LEU A 246 -2.53 -15.43 1.00
N LEU A 247 -3.49 -15.35 0.07
CA LEU A 247 -4.83 -15.89 0.27
C LEU A 247 -4.86 -17.42 0.25
N GLY A 248 -3.85 -18.04 -0.35
CA GLY A 248 -3.60 -19.49 -0.27
C GLY A 248 -2.84 -19.94 0.99
N GLY A 249 -2.56 -19.07 1.95
CA GLY A 249 -1.95 -19.44 3.24
C GLY A 249 -0.44 -19.72 3.20
N ARG A 250 0.27 -19.28 2.16
CA ARG A 250 1.73 -19.51 2.04
C ARG A 250 2.58 -18.50 2.81
N LEU A 251 2.01 -17.36 3.18
CA LEU A 251 2.71 -16.27 3.87
C LEU A 251 2.32 -16.12 5.34
N LEU A 252 1.17 -16.65 5.74
CA LEU A 252 0.62 -16.53 7.09
C LEU A 252 0.05 -17.87 7.55
N PRO A 253 0.22 -18.26 8.83
CA PRO A 253 -0.54 -19.35 9.40
C PRO A 253 -2.04 -19.06 9.38
N ALA A 254 -2.86 -20.12 9.44
CA ALA A 254 -4.32 -20.01 9.28
C ALA A 254 -4.97 -19.03 10.26
N ALA A 255 -4.52 -19.00 11.52
CA ALA A 255 -5.04 -18.08 12.53
C ALA A 255 -4.81 -16.60 12.15
N GLN A 256 -3.61 -16.24 11.72
CA GLN A 256 -3.28 -14.87 11.31
C GLN A 256 -3.97 -14.48 10.01
N LEU A 257 -4.11 -15.41 9.05
CA LEU A 257 -4.89 -15.14 7.84
C LEU A 257 -6.38 -14.92 8.15
N ALA A 258 -6.94 -15.65 9.12
CA ALA A 258 -8.30 -15.41 9.60
C ALA A 258 -8.45 -14.03 10.25
N GLN A 259 -7.47 -13.60 11.07
CA GLN A 259 -7.44 -12.24 11.61
C GLN A 259 -7.35 -11.19 10.51
N MET A 260 -6.52 -11.40 9.48
CA MET A 260 -6.41 -10.50 8.33
C MET A 260 -7.73 -10.30 7.59
N ARG A 261 -8.56 -11.36 7.54
CA ARG A 261 -9.87 -11.38 6.88
C ARG A 261 -11.03 -10.95 7.77
N ALA A 262 -10.82 -10.81 9.08
CA ALA A 262 -11.81 -10.25 9.98
C ALA A 262 -11.96 -8.77 9.66
N THR A 263 -13.10 -8.40 9.07
CA THR A 263 -13.29 -7.08 8.47
C THR A 263 -14.31 -6.21 9.21
N VAL A 264 -14.13 -4.90 9.13
CA VAL A 264 -15.11 -3.88 9.54
C VAL A 264 -15.70 -3.18 8.31
N PRO A 265 -16.89 -2.56 8.42
CA PRO A 265 -17.45 -1.77 7.34
C PRO A 265 -16.51 -0.63 6.90
N ALA A 266 -16.41 -0.41 5.59
CA ALA A 266 -15.66 0.67 4.97
C ALA A 266 -16.44 1.24 3.77
N ASP A 267 -17.75 1.44 3.96
CA ASP A 267 -18.70 1.79 2.90
C ASP A 267 -18.38 3.12 2.20
N VAL A 268 -17.62 4.00 2.85
CA VAL A 268 -17.09 5.25 2.27
C VAL A 268 -16.18 4.99 1.07
N VAL A 269 -15.54 3.81 0.99
CA VAL A 269 -14.74 3.38 -0.17
C VAL A 269 -15.62 2.87 -1.32
N GLY A 270 -16.82 2.40 -0.98
CA GLY A 270 -17.82 1.95 -1.93
C GLY A 270 -18.87 1.04 -1.27
N PRO A 271 -20.05 0.89 -1.88
CA PRO A 271 -21.14 0.11 -1.28
C PRO A 271 -20.72 -1.33 -0.93
N GLY A 272 -20.88 -1.70 0.35
CA GLY A 272 -20.59 -3.05 0.85
C GLY A 272 -19.11 -3.38 0.96
N VAL A 273 -18.22 -2.41 0.72
CA VAL A 273 -16.78 -2.60 0.91
C VAL A 273 -16.47 -2.75 2.39
N ARG A 274 -15.58 -3.70 2.72
CA ARG A 274 -15.13 -3.97 4.08
C ARG A 274 -13.61 -3.99 4.14
N TYR A 275 -13.04 -3.56 5.27
CA TYR A 275 -11.60 -3.48 5.47
C TYR A 275 -11.14 -4.44 6.57
N GLY A 276 -10.17 -5.30 6.25
CA GLY A 276 -9.51 -6.25 7.15
C GLY A 276 -8.22 -5.68 7.74
N LEU A 277 -7.17 -6.50 7.87
CA LEU A 277 -5.84 -6.01 8.27
C LEU A 277 -4.99 -5.84 7.01
N GLY A 278 -5.05 -4.67 6.39
CA GLY A 278 -4.33 -4.38 5.13
C GLY A 278 -4.88 -5.10 3.91
N LEU A 279 -6.17 -5.46 3.94
CA LEU A 279 -6.88 -6.13 2.85
C LEU A 279 -8.30 -5.60 2.75
N LEU A 280 -8.77 -5.37 1.52
CA LEU A 280 -10.15 -4.99 1.23
C LEU A 280 -10.96 -6.19 0.75
N SER A 281 -12.20 -6.30 1.21
CA SER A 281 -13.23 -7.15 0.62
C SER A 281 -14.23 -6.28 -0.14
N ARG A 282 -14.51 -6.63 -1.39
CA ARG A 282 -15.47 -5.93 -2.24
C ARG A 282 -16.44 -6.93 -2.86
N PRO A 283 -17.75 -6.83 -2.59
CA PRO A 283 -18.72 -7.67 -3.26
C PRO A 283 -18.75 -7.32 -4.76
N LEU A 284 -18.83 -8.36 -5.61
CA LEU A 284 -19.01 -8.18 -7.04
C LEU A 284 -20.51 -8.25 -7.36
N SER A 285 -20.93 -7.57 -8.41
CA SER A 285 -22.32 -7.60 -8.88
C SER A 285 -22.79 -8.99 -9.33
N CYS A 286 -21.87 -9.95 -9.47
CA CYS A 286 -22.13 -11.32 -9.90
C CYS A 286 -21.93 -12.37 -8.78
N GLY A 287 -21.81 -11.95 -7.51
CA GLY A 287 -21.65 -12.82 -6.35
C GLY A 287 -20.27 -12.76 -5.72
#